data_AF-D9XBY0-F1
#
_entry.id   AF-D9XBY0-F1
#
_cell.length_a   1.000
_cell.length_b   1.000
_cell.length_c   1.000
_cell.angle_alpha   90.00
_cell.angle_beta   90.00
_cell.angle_gamma   90.00
#
_symmetry.space_group_name_H-M   'P 1'
#
loop_
_entity.id
_entity.type
_entity.pdbx_description
1 polymer ?
#
loop_
_entity_poly.entity_id
_entity_poly.type
_entity_poly.pdbx_seq_one_letter_code
_entity_poly.pdbx_strand_id
1 'polypeptide(L)'
;TRPSPTRIDRSGRLEPLPPDNTNLVGWYAKGVSPGEAGTAIIAGHVDTATAPAVFASLGELKKGDRFHVVRADGRKATFVVDDADSFAKDDFPSERVYGDTPDAQVRLITCAGAYDRQARDYTENLVVFAHLV
;
A
#
# COMPACT_ATOMS: atom_id res chain seq x y z
N THR A 1 8.58 -3.14 7.54
CA THR A 1 9.28 -1.84 7.72
C THR A 1 8.38 -0.87 8.48
N ARG A 2 8.87 0.33 8.87
CA ARG A 2 8.06 1.39 9.52
C ARG A 2 7.61 2.42 8.48
N PRO A 3 6.30 2.60 8.22
CA PRO A 3 5.83 3.63 7.30
C PRO A 3 6.04 5.05 7.81
N SER A 4 6.27 5.99 6.89
CA SER A 4 6.24 7.44 7.13
C SER A 4 4.85 8.00 6.81
N PRO A 5 4.35 9.04 7.48
CA PRO A 5 3.01 9.58 7.21
C PRO A 5 2.90 10.27 5.84
N THR A 6 1.82 10.00 5.09
CA THR A 6 1.43 10.61 3.81
C THR A 6 -0.02 11.07 3.80
N ARG A 7 -0.39 11.90 2.82
CA ARG A 7 -1.74 12.48 2.65
C ARG A 7 -2.41 11.92 1.39
N ILE A 8 -3.74 11.97 1.38
CA ILE A 8 -4.56 11.78 0.18
C ILE A 8 -4.84 13.18 -0.38
N ASP A 9 -4.61 13.33 -1.68
CA ASP A 9 -4.87 14.55 -2.42
C ASP A 9 -6.38 14.75 -2.67
N ARG A 10 -6.73 15.83 -3.37
CA ARG A 10 -8.15 16.15 -3.65
C ARG A 10 -8.84 15.19 -4.62
N SER A 11 -8.09 14.33 -5.30
CA SER A 11 -8.62 13.30 -6.21
C SER A 11 -8.95 11.99 -5.51
N GLY A 12 -8.72 11.90 -4.19
CA GLY A 12 -8.92 10.66 -3.43
C GLY A 12 -7.76 9.68 -3.55
N ARG A 13 -6.61 10.11 -4.10
CA ARG A 13 -5.41 9.27 -4.27
C ARG A 13 -4.32 9.65 -3.28
N LEU A 14 -3.53 8.66 -2.87
CA LEU A 14 -2.34 8.90 -2.04
C LEU A 14 -1.31 9.75 -2.80
N GLU A 15 -0.82 10.81 -2.14
CA GLU A 15 0.23 11.66 -2.70
C GLU A 15 1.49 10.82 -2.99
N PRO A 16 2.10 10.95 -4.18
CA PRO A 16 3.30 10.21 -4.53
C PRO A 16 4.45 10.50 -3.57
N LEU A 17 5.17 9.45 -3.17
CA LEU A 17 6.41 9.59 -2.41
C LEU A 17 7.54 10.15 -3.29
N PRO A 18 8.50 10.92 -2.74
CA PRO A 18 9.65 11.41 -3.49
C PRO A 18 10.40 10.27 -4.21
N PRO A 19 10.81 10.45 -5.48
CA PRO A 19 11.43 9.39 -6.29
C PRO A 19 12.83 8.98 -5.82
N ASP A 20 13.45 9.78 -4.96
CA ASP A 20 14.84 9.73 -4.51
C ASP A 20 15.07 8.91 -3.22
N ASN A 21 14.03 8.31 -2.65
CA ASN A 21 14.16 7.46 -1.45
C ASN A 21 13.44 6.10 -1.60
N THR A 22 14.22 5.09 -1.95
CA THR A 22 13.79 3.74 -2.39
C THR A 22 13.14 2.88 -1.29
N ASN A 23 13.31 3.27 -0.02
CA ASN A 23 12.84 2.53 1.16
C ASN A 23 11.61 3.18 1.84
N LEU A 24 11.02 4.22 1.26
CA LEU A 24 9.86 4.87 1.85
C LEU A 24 8.58 4.11 1.50
N VAL A 25 7.85 3.76 2.54
CA VAL A 25 6.42 3.44 2.52
C VAL A 25 5.70 4.58 3.20
N GLY A 26 4.67 5.12 2.55
CA GLY A 26 3.79 6.15 3.01
C GLY A 26 2.53 5.54 3.62
N TRP A 27 2.26 5.79 4.89
CA TRP A 27 0.99 5.46 5.53
C TRP A 27 0.04 6.64 5.45
N TYR A 28 -1.20 6.41 5.01
CA TYR A 28 -2.22 7.45 5.00
C TYR A 28 -2.56 7.89 6.43
N ALA A 29 -1.98 8.99 6.87
CA ALA A 29 -1.98 9.38 8.28
C ALA A 29 -3.32 9.91 8.81
N LYS A 30 -4.31 10.09 7.93
CA LYS A 30 -5.68 10.41 8.34
C LYS A 30 -6.56 9.16 8.57
N GLY A 31 -6.08 7.98 8.20
CA GLY A 31 -6.71 6.70 8.51
C GLY A 31 -6.28 6.16 9.87
N VAL A 32 -6.71 4.94 10.18
CA VAL A 32 -6.34 4.26 11.44
C VAL A 32 -4.90 3.75 11.40
N SER A 33 -4.25 3.64 12.57
CA SER A 33 -2.91 3.07 12.64
C SER A 33 -2.97 1.57 12.30
N PRO A 34 -1.94 0.98 11.67
CA PRO A 34 -1.90 -0.46 11.44
C PRO A 34 -2.10 -1.26 12.74
N GLY A 35 -3.16 -2.08 12.76
CA GLY A 35 -3.55 -2.91 13.90
C GLY A 35 -4.62 -2.30 14.82
N GLU A 36 -5.14 -1.12 14.48
CA GLU A 36 -6.39 -0.58 15.05
C GLU A 36 -7.58 -1.01 14.18
N ALA A 37 -8.77 -1.10 14.79
CA ALA A 37 -10.00 -1.38 14.05
C ALA A 37 -10.21 -0.32 12.96
N GLY A 38 -10.53 -0.78 11.75
CA GLY A 38 -10.57 0.05 10.54
C GLY A 38 -9.57 -0.37 9.48
N THR A 39 -9.55 0.37 8.38
CA THR A 39 -8.64 0.11 7.26
C THR A 39 -7.41 1.01 7.30
N ALA A 40 -6.24 0.42 7.56
CA ALA A 40 -4.95 1.11 7.43
C ALA A 40 -4.42 1.03 6.00
N ILE A 41 -4.05 2.16 5.39
CA ILE A 41 -3.52 2.19 4.02
C ILE A 41 -2.02 2.50 4.02
N ILE A 42 -1.22 1.66 3.39
CA ILE A 42 0.23 1.84 3.24
C ILE A 42 0.57 1.75 1.76
N ALA A 43 1.06 2.83 1.16
CA ALA A 43 1.56 2.85 -0.21
C ALA A 43 3.08 2.87 -0.25
N GLY A 44 3.68 2.25 -1.27
CA GLY A 44 5.12 2.24 -1.48
C GLY A 44 5.45 2.05 -2.95
N HIS A 45 6.65 2.46 -3.35
CA HIS A 45 7.13 2.25 -4.72
C HIS A 45 7.39 0.76 -5.00
N VAL A 46 7.10 0.32 -6.23
CA VAL A 46 7.42 -1.03 -6.71
C VAL A 46 8.88 -1.09 -7.15
N ASP A 47 9.33 -0.05 -7.84
CA ASP A 47 10.69 0.15 -8.28
C ASP A 47 11.04 1.64 -8.28
N THR A 48 12.30 1.91 -8.55
CA THR A 48 12.82 3.26 -8.80
C THR A 48 13.61 3.25 -10.10
N ALA A 49 14.05 4.43 -10.55
CA ALA A 49 14.87 4.55 -11.76
C ALA A 49 16.15 3.70 -11.75
N THR A 50 16.59 3.20 -10.58
CA THR A 50 17.87 2.48 -10.43
C THR A 50 17.82 1.17 -9.63
N ALA A 51 16.74 0.86 -8.88
CA ALA A 51 16.65 -0.37 -8.08
C ALA A 51 15.20 -0.78 -7.73
N PRO A 52 14.96 -2.08 -7.45
CA PRO A 52 13.72 -2.55 -6.82
C PRO A 52 13.48 -1.81 -5.49
N ALA A 53 12.24 -1.42 -5.22
CA ALA A 53 11.84 -0.71 -4.00
C ALA A 53 11.19 -1.65 -2.99
N VAL A 54 10.75 -1.11 -1.84
CA VAL A 54 10.28 -1.91 -0.69
C VAL A 54 9.08 -2.83 -1.00
N PHE A 55 8.32 -2.54 -2.07
CA PHE A 55 7.19 -3.34 -2.54
C PHE A 55 7.45 -4.08 -3.86
N ALA A 56 8.72 -4.23 -4.29
CA ALA A 56 9.08 -4.97 -5.49
C ALA A 56 8.55 -6.42 -5.50
N SER A 57 8.54 -7.08 -4.33
CA SER A 57 8.03 -8.45 -4.16
C SER A 57 6.57 -8.50 -3.68
N LEU A 58 5.85 -7.36 -3.67
CA LEU A 58 4.48 -7.34 -3.16
C LEU A 58 3.54 -8.23 -3.99
N GLY A 59 3.79 -8.33 -5.30
CA GLY A 59 3.05 -9.23 -6.21
C GLY A 59 3.35 -10.72 -6.03
N GLU A 60 4.32 -11.07 -5.18
CA GLU A 60 4.63 -12.47 -4.86
C GLU A 60 3.82 -12.97 -3.66
N LEU A 61 3.20 -12.06 -2.89
CA LEU A 61 2.38 -12.41 -1.74
C LEU A 61 1.13 -13.16 -2.17
N LYS A 62 0.83 -14.24 -1.46
CA LYS A 62 -0.33 -15.10 -1.66
C LYS A 62 -1.19 -15.14 -0.43
N LYS A 63 -2.46 -15.48 -0.61
CA LYS A 63 -3.39 -15.75 0.47
C LYS A 63 -2.77 -16.71 1.49
N GLY A 64 -2.80 -16.32 2.77
CA GLY A 64 -2.21 -17.07 3.88
C GLY A 64 -0.78 -16.65 4.25
N ASP A 65 -0.08 -15.89 3.42
CA ASP A 65 1.23 -15.33 3.76
C ASP A 65 1.10 -14.34 4.92
N ARG A 66 2.15 -14.24 5.74
CA ARG A 66 2.18 -13.35 6.91
C ARG A 66 3.24 -12.28 6.76
N PHE A 67 2.91 -11.08 7.20
CA PHE A 67 3.87 -9.99 7.32
C PHE A 67 3.60 -9.19 8.59
N HIS A 68 4.54 -8.31 8.94
CA HIS A 68 4.37 -7.42 10.08
C HIS A 68 4.68 -5.97 9.74
N VAL A 69 3.89 -5.07 10.31
CA VAL A 69 4.10 -3.62 10.25
C VAL A 69 4.66 -3.16 11.58
N VAL A 70 5.79 -2.46 11.52
CA VAL A 70 6.41 -1.86 12.72
C VAL A 70 5.83 -0.47 12.91
N ARG A 71 5.17 -0.25 14.04
CA ARG A 71 4.52 1.02 14.41
C ARG A 71 5.53 2.01 14.99
N ALA A 72 5.13 3.27 15.07
CA ALA A 72 5.93 4.34 15.67
C ALA A 72 6.23 4.14 17.16
N ASP A 73 5.34 3.45 17.87
CA ASP A 73 5.48 3.08 19.27
C ASP A 73 6.38 1.84 19.48
N GLY A 74 6.99 1.31 18.42
CA GLY A 74 7.85 0.12 18.46
C GLY A 74 7.12 -1.22 18.46
N ARG A 75 5.78 -1.23 18.50
CA ARG A 75 5.00 -2.48 18.42
C ARG A 75 4.97 -3.03 17.00
N LYS A 76 4.72 -4.34 16.89
CA LYS A 76 4.52 -5.04 15.62
C LYS A 76 3.07 -5.50 15.52
N ALA A 77 2.39 -5.08 14.45
CA ALA A 77 1.09 -5.63 14.07
C ALA A 77 1.33 -6.70 13.00
N THR A 78 0.89 -7.93 13.26
CA THR A 78 1.05 -9.06 12.33
C THR A 78 -0.23 -9.24 11.54
N PHE A 79 -0.10 -9.38 10.22
CA PHE A 79 -1.23 -9.55 9.33
C PHE A 79 -1.08 -10.84 8.54
N VAL A 80 -2.21 -11.41 8.12
CA VAL A 80 -2.26 -12.49 7.12
C VAL A 80 -2.93 -11.98 5.85
N VAL A 81 -2.36 -12.33 4.71
CA VAL A 81 -2.87 -11.93 3.40
C VAL A 81 -4.17 -12.67 3.10
N ASP A 82 -5.19 -11.89 2.75
CA ASP A 82 -6.49 -12.38 2.28
C ASP A 82 -6.52 -12.50 0.77
N ASP A 83 -5.98 -11.49 0.08
CA ASP A 83 -6.03 -11.38 -1.37
C ASP A 83 -4.97 -10.39 -1.93
N ALA A 84 -4.69 -10.49 -3.22
CA ALA A 84 -3.78 -9.60 -3.94
C ALA A 84 -4.26 -9.38 -5.38
N ASP A 85 -4.74 -8.17 -5.67
CA ASP A 85 -5.37 -7.82 -6.96
C ASP A 85 -4.70 -6.59 -7.60
N SER A 86 -4.52 -6.62 -8.92
CA SER A 86 -4.17 -5.43 -9.70
C SER A 86 -5.41 -4.74 -10.25
N PHE A 87 -5.47 -3.43 -10.10
CA PHE A 87 -6.56 -2.59 -10.62
C PHE A 87 -6.03 -1.52 -11.55
N ALA A 88 -6.68 -1.35 -12.69
CA ALA A 88 -6.42 -0.25 -13.59
C ALA A 88 -6.64 1.09 -12.87
N LYS A 89 -5.78 2.09 -13.15
CA LYS A 89 -5.83 3.37 -12.44
C LYS A 89 -7.05 4.22 -12.77
N ASP A 90 -7.67 3.99 -13.92
CA ASP A 90 -8.89 4.61 -14.42
C ASP A 90 -10.17 3.96 -13.88
N ASP A 91 -10.10 2.69 -13.48
CA ASP A 91 -11.19 1.93 -12.84
C ASP A 91 -10.83 1.45 -11.43
N PHE A 92 -10.15 2.32 -10.66
CA PHE A 92 -9.66 1.96 -9.34
C PHE A 92 -10.81 1.87 -8.32
N PRO A 93 -11.04 0.72 -7.66
CA PRO A 93 -12.20 0.51 -6.79
C PRO A 93 -12.00 1.15 -5.41
N SER A 94 -12.07 2.48 -5.37
CA SER A 94 -11.78 3.30 -4.18
C SER A 94 -12.58 2.89 -2.95
N GLU A 95 -13.86 2.51 -3.09
CA GLU A 95 -14.68 2.07 -1.95
C GLU A 95 -14.18 0.75 -1.36
N ARG A 96 -13.82 -0.23 -2.20
CA ARG A 96 -13.27 -1.53 -1.76
C ARG A 96 -11.91 -1.36 -1.07
N VAL A 97 -11.08 -0.45 -1.58
CA VAL A 97 -9.71 -0.26 -1.08
C VAL A 97 -9.67 0.65 0.15
N TYR A 98 -10.35 1.79 0.11
CA TYR A 98 -10.27 2.81 1.15
C TYR A 98 -11.44 2.80 2.14
N GLY A 99 -12.49 2.02 1.87
CA GLY A 99 -13.62 1.87 2.77
C GLY A 99 -13.20 1.36 4.14
N ASP A 100 -13.86 1.85 5.18
CA ASP A 100 -13.57 1.48 6.55
C ASP A 100 -14.12 0.08 6.89
N THR A 101 -13.52 -0.59 7.87
CA THR A 101 -13.91 -1.94 8.28
C THR A 101 -14.10 -2.04 9.80
N PRO A 102 -15.03 -2.88 10.30
CA PRO A 102 -15.20 -3.06 11.74
C PRO A 102 -13.98 -3.72 12.42
N ASP A 103 -13.21 -4.49 11.66
CA ASP A 103 -12.01 -5.19 12.12
C ASP A 103 -10.73 -4.48 11.68
N ALA A 104 -9.60 -4.83 12.29
CA ALA A 104 -8.30 -4.27 11.95
C ALA A 104 -7.76 -4.87 10.65
N GLN A 105 -7.79 -4.08 9.58
CA GLN A 105 -7.32 -4.47 8.26
C GLN A 105 -6.23 -3.54 7.74
N VAL A 106 -5.45 -4.02 6.77
CA VAL A 106 -4.46 -3.23 6.06
C VAL A 106 -4.57 -3.43 4.55
N ARG A 107 -4.27 -2.37 3.80
CA ARG A 107 -4.04 -2.39 2.36
C ARG A 107 -2.60 -1.97 2.08
N LEU A 108 -1.85 -2.83 1.40
CA LEU A 108 -0.55 -2.46 0.85
C LEU A 108 -0.74 -2.14 -0.63
N ILE A 109 -0.35 -0.93 -1.06
CA ILE A 109 -0.59 -0.44 -2.42
C ILE A 109 0.75 -0.13 -3.10
N THR A 110 0.93 -0.62 -4.31
CA THR A 110 2.09 -0.27 -5.14
C THR A 110 1.72 -0.11 -6.60
N CYS A 111 2.57 0.57 -7.38
CA CYS A 111 2.40 0.70 -8.82
C CYS A 111 2.55 -0.67 -9.50
N ALA A 112 1.74 -0.97 -10.51
CA ALA A 112 1.77 -2.24 -11.24
C ALA A 112 1.41 -2.08 -12.72
N GLY A 113 1.43 -3.18 -13.47
CA GLY A 113 1.09 -3.18 -14.88
C GLY A 113 2.18 -2.58 -15.77
N ALA A 114 1.82 -2.25 -17.01
CA ALA A 114 2.76 -1.66 -17.96
C ALA A 114 3.12 -0.21 -17.59
N TYR A 115 4.37 0.17 -17.83
CA TYR A 115 4.84 1.55 -17.70
C TYR A 115 4.53 2.35 -18.97
N ASP A 116 3.64 3.33 -18.87
CA ASP A 116 3.37 4.31 -19.91
C ASP A 116 4.45 5.40 -19.88
N ARG A 117 5.29 5.43 -20.92
CA ARG A 117 6.38 6.42 -21.05
C ARG A 117 5.88 7.82 -21.38
N GLN A 118 4.71 7.97 -22.00
CA GLN A 118 4.13 9.28 -22.30
C GLN A 118 3.57 9.91 -21.03
N ALA A 119 2.79 9.13 -20.26
CA ALA A 119 2.27 9.55 -18.96
C ALA A 119 3.34 9.55 -17.85
N ARG A 120 4.48 8.88 -18.09
CA ARG A 120 5.54 8.59 -17.10
C ARG A 120 5.01 7.90 -15.85
N ASP A 121 4.04 7.02 -16.04
CA ASP A 121 3.34 6.36 -14.94
C ASP A 121 3.00 4.90 -15.27
N TYR A 122 2.80 4.11 -14.23
CA TYR A 122 2.28 2.75 -14.33
C TYR A 122 0.77 2.75 -14.61
N THR A 123 0.29 1.77 -15.37
CA THR A 123 -1.13 1.69 -15.77
C THR A 123 -2.05 1.17 -14.67
N GLU A 124 -1.50 0.43 -13.70
CA GLU A 124 -2.28 -0.24 -12.64
C GLU A 124 -1.69 0.06 -11.25
N ASN A 125 -2.46 -0.30 -10.23
CA ASN A 125 -1.99 -0.44 -8.86
C ASN A 125 -2.26 -1.86 -8.38
N LEU A 126 -1.25 -2.52 -7.82
CA LEU A 126 -1.43 -3.75 -7.07
C LEU A 126 -1.84 -3.41 -5.63
N VAL A 127 -2.88 -4.07 -5.15
CA VAL A 127 -3.39 -3.93 -3.78
C VAL A 127 -3.41 -5.29 -3.09
N VAL A 128 -2.69 -5.40 -1.98
CA VAL A 128 -2.76 -6.55 -1.08
C VAL A 128 -3.71 -6.25 0.06
N PHE A 129 -4.69 -7.13 0.26
CA PHE A 129 -5.67 -7.11 1.33
C PHE A 129 -5.23 -8.06 2.44
N ALA A 130 -5.25 -7.60 3.68
CA ALA A 130 -4.85 -8.43 4.82
C ALA A 130 -5.56 -8.01 6.11
N HIS A 131 -5.75 -8.95 7.03
CA HIS A 131 -6.33 -8.73 8.36
C HIS A 131 -5.34 -9.07 9.48
N LEU A 132 -5.53 -8.42 10.63
CA LEU A 132 -4.69 -8.61 11.83
C LEU A 132 -4.90 -10.01 12.45
N VAL A 133 -3.82 -10.62 12.94
CA VAL A 133 -3.79 -11.94 13.60
C VAL A 133 -3.07 -11.94 14.94
#